data_AF-A0A0H5RN31-F1
#
_entry.id   AF-A0A0H5RN31-F1
#
_cell.length_a   1.000
_cell.length_b   1.000
_cell.length_c   1.000
_cell.angle_alpha   90.00
_cell.angle_beta   90.00
_cell.angle_gamma   90.00
#
_symmetry.space_group_name_H-M   'P 1'
#
loop_
_entity.id
_entity.type
_entity.pdbx_description
1 polymer ?
#
loop_
_entity_poly.entity_id
_entity_poly.type
_entity_poly.pdbx_seq_one_letter_code
_entity_poly.pdbx_strand_id
1 'polypeptide(L)'
;MKILFASLFLWKDDATAPVKLLSIDDLSSFGYFQRGTAREFLAFTSRTSCQRTQVGQRQSLSISFTEKPYQCYVYVREDKLAGTVIADHQYPLKSAFNVLAEFMKSMVAENPTGWQQATDDMNLTFKNMVEDFQRFQDPIEADKLAQVQKNLDEVKTVMHKNIEEILKRGETIDSLMAKSEDLSGMSVAFYKTAKKNNQCCSYY
;
A
#
# COMPACT_ATOMS: atom_id res chain seq x y z
N MET A 1 -5.05 14.42 -6.42
CA MET A 1 -5.42 13.90 -5.09
C MET A 1 -6.32 12.71 -5.30
N LYS A 2 -5.73 11.52 -5.36
CA LYS A 2 -6.45 10.27 -5.53
C LYS A 2 -5.73 9.11 -4.85
N ILE A 3 -6.48 8.07 -4.51
CA ILE A 3 -5.95 6.80 -4.05
C ILE A 3 -5.67 5.94 -5.28
N LEU A 4 -4.46 5.40 -5.36
CA LEU A 4 -4.01 4.57 -6.47
C LEU A 4 -4.21 3.08 -6.21
N PHE A 5 -3.98 2.66 -4.97
CA PHE A 5 -3.90 1.26 -4.61
C PHE A 5 -4.25 1.08 -3.14
N ALA A 6 -4.99 0.03 -2.82
CA ALA A 6 -5.20 -0.42 -1.46
C ALA A 6 -5.09 -1.94 -1.40
N SER A 7 -4.47 -2.46 -0.35
CA SER A 7 -4.27 -3.90 -0.19
C SER A 7 -4.25 -4.29 1.27
N LEU A 8 -4.81 -5.46 1.58
CA LEU A 8 -4.75 -6.07 2.92
C LEU A 8 -3.89 -7.33 2.87
N PHE A 9 -3.24 -7.61 3.99
CA PHE A 9 -2.31 -8.70 4.15
C PHE A 9 -2.52 -9.40 5.50
N LEU A 10 -2.29 -10.70 5.54
CA LEU A 10 -1.99 -11.39 6.79
C LEU A 10 -0.50 -11.17 7.07
N TRP A 11 -0.23 -10.36 8.10
CA TRP A 11 1.13 -10.11 8.57
C TRP A 11 1.72 -11.40 9.13
N LYS A 12 2.91 -11.72 8.67
CA LYS A 12 3.74 -12.79 9.23
C LYS A 12 5.00 -12.15 9.80
N ASP A 13 5.75 -12.95 10.56
CA ASP A 13 7.02 -12.52 11.12
C ASP A 13 7.98 -11.98 10.05
N ASP A 14 8.99 -11.21 10.47
CA ASP A 14 9.91 -10.50 9.57
C ASP A 14 10.71 -11.44 8.63
N ALA A 15 10.70 -12.75 8.93
CA ALA A 15 11.32 -13.82 8.14
C ALA A 15 10.48 -14.28 6.94
N THR A 16 9.15 -14.10 6.98
CA THR A 16 8.25 -14.55 5.92
C THR A 16 7.47 -13.38 5.33
N ALA A 17 7.27 -13.42 4.01
CA ALA A 17 6.52 -12.36 3.34
C ALA A 17 5.05 -12.37 3.80
N PRO A 18 4.44 -11.20 4.08
CA PRO A 18 3.02 -11.11 4.36
C PRO A 18 2.21 -11.73 3.22
N VAL A 19 1.15 -12.46 3.57
CA VAL A 19 0.27 -13.09 2.58
C VAL A 19 -0.76 -12.07 2.12
N LYS A 20 -0.85 -11.82 0.82
CA LYS A 20 -1.83 -10.88 0.27
C LYS A 20 -3.23 -11.47 0.44
N LEU A 21 -4.15 -10.71 1.00
CA LEU A 21 -5.55 -11.14 1.18
C LEU A 21 -6.45 -10.58 0.10
N LEU A 22 -6.31 -9.28 -0.17
CA LEU A 22 -7.03 -8.57 -1.22
C LEU A 22 -6.22 -7.38 -1.71
N SER A 23 -6.53 -6.91 -2.91
CA SER A 23 -5.98 -5.69 -3.48
C SER A 23 -6.98 -5.04 -4.44
N ILE A 24 -6.99 -3.72 -4.49
CA ILE A 24 -7.76 -2.92 -5.44
C ILE A 24 -6.92 -1.75 -5.94
N ASP A 25 -7.10 -1.38 -7.21
CA ASP A 25 -6.33 -0.32 -7.85
C ASP A 25 -7.17 0.58 -8.75
N ASP A 26 -6.80 1.86 -8.81
CA ASP A 26 -7.21 2.79 -9.86
C ASP A 26 -5.96 3.44 -10.49
N LEU A 27 -5.51 2.80 -11.56
CA LEU A 27 -4.37 3.21 -12.35
C LEU A 27 -4.77 3.95 -13.64
N SER A 28 -5.99 4.50 -13.70
CA SER A 28 -6.51 5.24 -14.85
C SER A 28 -5.60 6.41 -15.28
N SER A 29 -4.92 7.04 -14.33
CA SER A 29 -3.97 8.14 -14.55
C SER A 29 -2.66 7.72 -15.20
N PHE A 30 -2.34 6.43 -15.22
CA PHE A 30 -1.16 5.90 -15.90
C PHE A 30 -1.51 5.56 -17.34
N GLY A 31 -0.53 5.76 -18.24
CA GLY A 31 -0.65 5.31 -19.61
C GLY A 31 -0.92 3.81 -19.67
N TYR A 32 -1.75 3.35 -20.62
CA TYR A 32 -2.24 1.97 -20.68
C TYR A 32 -1.13 0.92 -20.51
N PHE A 33 0.00 1.09 -21.18
CA PHE A 33 1.15 0.19 -21.13
C PHE A 33 1.96 0.24 -19.83
N GLN A 34 1.83 1.31 -19.03
CA GLN A 34 2.52 1.46 -17.74
C GLN A 34 1.70 0.88 -16.57
N ARG A 35 0.39 0.66 -16.76
CA ARG A 35 -0.51 0.22 -15.68
C ARG A 35 -0.09 -1.12 -15.07
N GLY A 36 0.36 -2.07 -15.90
CA GLY A 36 0.85 -3.37 -15.40
C GLY A 36 2.04 -3.20 -14.46
N THR A 37 3.05 -2.45 -14.90
CA THR A 37 4.23 -2.17 -14.08
C THR A 37 3.94 -1.34 -12.84
N ALA A 38 3.06 -0.35 -12.94
CA ALA A 38 2.62 0.43 -11.79
C ALA A 38 1.93 -0.49 -10.76
N ARG A 39 1.04 -1.38 -11.18
CA ARG A 39 0.36 -2.33 -10.28
C ARG A 39 1.36 -3.22 -9.54
N GLU A 40 2.29 -3.83 -10.25
CA GLU A 40 3.30 -4.72 -9.66
C GLU A 40 4.19 -3.96 -8.67
N PHE A 41 4.61 -2.74 -9.00
CA PHE A 41 5.39 -1.89 -8.09
C PHE A 41 4.60 -1.50 -6.82
N LEU A 42 3.33 -1.14 -6.97
CA LEU A 42 2.46 -0.77 -5.85
C LEU A 42 2.19 -1.98 -4.94
N ALA A 43 1.98 -3.17 -5.51
CA ALA A 43 1.84 -4.42 -4.77
C ALA A 43 3.11 -4.78 -3.99
N PHE A 44 4.28 -4.76 -4.66
CA PHE A 44 5.59 -4.97 -4.03
C PHE A 44 5.84 -3.99 -2.88
N THR A 45 5.58 -2.70 -3.12
CA THR A 45 5.78 -1.65 -2.13
C THR A 45 4.87 -1.87 -0.92
N SER A 46 3.61 -2.20 -1.17
CA SER A 46 2.62 -2.49 -0.12
C SER A 46 3.04 -3.68 0.74
N ARG A 47 3.44 -4.79 0.11
CA ARG A 47 3.89 -6.00 0.82
C ARG A 47 5.15 -5.74 1.65
N THR A 48 6.14 -5.08 1.07
CA THR A 48 7.40 -4.73 1.74
C THR A 48 7.14 -3.80 2.93
N SER A 49 6.27 -2.81 2.76
CA SER A 49 5.93 -1.85 3.81
C SER A 49 5.25 -2.53 4.99
N CYS A 50 4.33 -3.47 4.74
CA CYS A 50 3.70 -4.30 5.76
C CYS A 50 4.72 -5.16 6.50
N GLN A 51 5.62 -5.84 5.78
CA GLN A 51 6.63 -6.71 6.37
C GLN A 51 7.53 -5.95 7.36
N ARG A 52 7.94 -4.73 6.99
CA ARG A 52 8.86 -3.90 7.78
C ARG A 52 8.18 -3.09 8.89
N THR A 53 6.85 -3.10 8.95
CA THR A 53 6.08 -2.42 10.00
C THR A 53 5.77 -3.42 11.12
N GLN A 54 6.06 -3.04 12.36
CA GLN A 54 5.78 -3.90 13.50
C GLN A 54 4.28 -3.91 13.83
N VAL A 55 3.84 -5.01 14.43
CA VAL A 55 2.48 -5.17 14.94
C VAL A 55 2.10 -4.02 15.88
N GLY A 56 0.90 -3.47 15.70
CA GLY A 56 0.37 -2.33 16.46
C GLY A 56 0.79 -0.96 15.92
N GLN A 57 1.68 -0.88 14.92
CA GLN A 57 2.19 0.40 14.41
C GLN A 57 1.44 0.93 13.19
N ARG A 58 1.40 2.25 13.10
CA ARG A 58 0.99 3.01 11.92
C ARG A 58 2.17 3.80 11.38
N GLN A 59 2.38 3.75 10.06
CA GLN A 59 3.46 4.46 9.38
C GLN A 59 2.95 5.17 8.12
N SER A 60 3.56 6.31 7.81
CA SER A 60 3.42 7.01 6.53
C SER A 60 4.76 6.98 5.85
N LEU A 61 4.82 6.29 4.70
CA LEU A 61 6.05 6.11 3.94
C LEU A 61 6.00 6.93 2.66
N SER A 62 6.96 7.84 2.51
CA SER A 62 7.17 8.53 1.25
C SER A 62 7.81 7.56 0.26
N ILE A 63 7.15 7.37 -0.88
CA ILE A 63 7.60 6.47 -1.96
C ILE A 63 7.68 7.25 -3.27
N SER A 64 8.54 6.80 -4.19
CA SER A 64 8.65 7.39 -5.52
C SER A 64 8.53 6.32 -6.58
N PHE A 65 7.63 6.53 -7.56
CA PHE A 65 7.51 5.68 -8.74
C PHE A 65 7.64 6.54 -9.98
N THR A 66 8.60 6.22 -10.86
CA THR A 66 8.95 7.05 -12.02
C THR A 66 9.17 8.53 -11.64
N GLU A 67 9.85 8.75 -10.50
CA GLU A 67 10.13 10.08 -9.89
C GLU A 67 8.91 10.88 -9.41
N LYS A 68 7.70 10.33 -9.54
CA LYS A 68 6.51 10.95 -8.97
C LYS A 68 6.37 10.56 -7.49
N PRO A 69 6.15 11.54 -6.59
CA PRO A 69 6.01 11.28 -5.18
C PRO A 69 4.61 10.78 -4.83
N TYR A 70 4.56 9.68 -4.09
CA TYR A 70 3.34 9.11 -3.50
C TYR A 70 3.55 8.85 -2.01
N GLN A 71 2.46 8.64 -1.29
CA GLN A 71 2.47 8.27 0.12
C GLN A 71 1.84 6.89 0.27
N CYS A 72 2.54 6.00 0.98
CA CYS A 72 2.07 4.69 1.39
C CYS A 72 1.73 4.74 2.88
N TYR A 73 0.45 4.63 3.20
CA TYR A 73 -0.06 4.58 4.56
C TYR A 73 -0.21 3.14 4.98
N VAL A 74 0.44 2.75 6.07
CA VAL A 74 0.53 1.36 6.53
C VAL A 74 -0.01 1.25 7.94
N TYR A 75 -0.79 0.22 8.20
CA TYR A 75 -1.20 -0.14 9.56
C TYR A 75 -1.17 -1.66 9.73
N VAL A 76 -0.52 -2.11 10.81
CA VAL A 76 -0.52 -3.51 11.23
C VAL A 76 -1.26 -3.61 12.56
N ARG A 77 -2.39 -4.32 12.58
CA ARG A 77 -3.20 -4.57 13.78
C ARG A 77 -2.58 -5.66 14.67
N GLU A 78 -2.98 -5.69 15.93
CA GLU A 78 -2.53 -6.70 16.91
C GLU A 78 -2.89 -8.14 16.54
N ASP A 79 -4.00 -8.33 15.84
CA ASP A 79 -4.45 -9.62 15.30
C ASP A 79 -3.71 -10.02 14.01
N LYS A 80 -2.63 -9.31 13.66
CA LYS A 80 -1.81 -9.50 12.47
C LYS A 80 -2.52 -9.17 11.15
N LEU A 81 -3.69 -8.54 11.18
CA LEU A 81 -4.25 -7.96 9.96
C LEU A 81 -3.48 -6.68 9.61
N ALA A 82 -2.81 -6.69 8.47
CA ALA A 82 -2.12 -5.53 7.94
C ALA A 82 -2.83 -4.96 6.73
N GLY A 83 -2.67 -3.66 6.50
CA GLY A 83 -3.21 -2.99 5.34
C GLY A 83 -2.35 -1.84 4.89
N THR A 84 -2.52 -1.49 3.63
CA THR A 84 -1.84 -0.38 2.97
C THR A 84 -2.81 0.38 2.08
N VAL A 85 -2.64 1.70 2.05
CA VAL A 85 -3.27 2.60 1.07
C VAL A 85 -2.16 3.44 0.46
N ILE A 86 -2.01 3.40 -0.86
CA ILE A 86 -1.09 4.25 -1.60
C ILE A 86 -1.88 5.31 -2.34
N ALA A 87 -1.53 6.57 -2.10
CA ALA A 87 -2.20 7.72 -2.66
C ALA A 87 -1.21 8.81 -3.10
N ASP A 88 -1.69 9.80 -3.84
CA ASP A 88 -0.94 11.03 -4.07
C ASP A 88 -0.52 11.67 -2.74
N HIS A 89 0.63 12.36 -2.72
CA HIS A 89 1.13 13.07 -1.53
C HIS A 89 0.16 14.14 -0.98
N GLN A 90 -0.80 14.58 -1.78
CA GLN A 90 -1.83 15.54 -1.40
C GLN A 90 -3.02 14.90 -0.68
N TYR A 91 -3.16 13.57 -0.74
CA TYR A 91 -4.27 12.87 -0.10
C TYR A 91 -4.11 12.92 1.43
N PRO A 92 -5.09 13.44 2.19
CA PRO A 92 -4.93 13.65 3.63
C PRO A 92 -4.64 12.37 4.40
N LEU A 93 -3.67 12.44 5.31
CA LEU A 93 -3.23 11.31 6.13
C LEU A 93 -4.37 10.68 6.93
N LYS A 94 -5.20 11.51 7.57
CA LYS A 94 -6.33 11.03 8.38
C LYS A 94 -7.33 10.25 7.52
N SER A 95 -7.69 10.81 6.37
CA SER A 95 -8.62 10.17 5.44
C SER A 95 -8.07 8.85 4.92
N ALA A 96 -6.76 8.75 4.65
CA ALA A 96 -6.16 7.49 4.19
C ALA A 96 -6.25 6.38 5.24
N PHE A 97 -6.00 6.69 6.51
CA PHE A 97 -6.19 5.72 7.60
C PHE A 97 -7.67 5.38 7.84
N ASN A 98 -8.59 6.32 7.61
CA ASN A 98 -10.03 6.04 7.65
C ASN A 98 -10.45 5.03 6.58
N VAL A 99 -9.97 5.19 5.34
CA VAL A 99 -10.20 4.23 4.25
C VAL A 99 -9.68 2.85 4.62
N LEU A 100 -8.45 2.80 5.14
CA LEU A 100 -7.80 1.56 5.53
C LEU A 100 -8.56 0.84 6.65
N ALA A 101 -9.03 1.58 7.66
CA ALA A 101 -9.83 1.05 8.75
C ALA A 101 -11.18 0.48 8.25
N GLU A 102 -11.83 1.18 7.31
CA GLU A 102 -13.08 0.68 6.72
C GLU A 102 -12.85 -0.61 5.93
N PHE A 103 -11.82 -0.67 5.09
CA PHE A 103 -11.51 -1.87 4.32
C PHE A 103 -11.18 -3.06 5.20
N MET A 104 -10.40 -2.85 6.27
CA MET A 104 -10.14 -3.91 7.25
C MET A 104 -11.43 -4.40 7.90
N LYS A 105 -12.32 -3.48 8.30
CA LYS A 105 -13.60 -3.82 8.94
C LYS A 105 -14.51 -4.60 7.99
N SER A 106 -14.69 -4.13 6.76
CA SER A 106 -15.55 -4.78 5.77
C SER A 106 -15.03 -6.16 5.37
N MET A 107 -13.70 -6.33 5.26
CA MET A 107 -13.09 -7.63 5.01
C MET A 107 -13.35 -8.62 6.17
N VAL A 108 -13.16 -8.18 7.42
CA VAL A 108 -13.42 -9.03 8.60
C VAL A 108 -14.91 -9.34 8.76
N ALA A 109 -15.81 -8.43 8.38
CA ALA A 109 -17.25 -8.67 8.41
C ALA A 109 -17.68 -9.75 7.39
N GLU A 110 -17.12 -9.71 6.18
CA GLU A 110 -17.43 -10.69 5.12
C GLU A 110 -16.72 -12.04 5.35
N ASN A 111 -15.50 -11.99 5.88
CA ASN A 111 -14.68 -13.17 6.16
C ASN A 111 -14.15 -13.12 7.60
N PRO A 112 -14.90 -13.56 8.62
CA PRO A 112 -14.49 -13.42 10.01
C PRO A 112 -13.22 -14.19 10.39
N THR A 113 -13.05 -15.41 9.87
CA THR A 113 -11.97 -16.33 10.29
C THR A 113 -11.11 -16.87 9.14
N GLY A 114 -11.61 -16.86 7.90
CA GLY A 114 -10.91 -17.50 6.78
C GLY A 114 -9.58 -16.83 6.42
N TRP A 115 -9.43 -15.52 6.64
CA TRP A 115 -8.19 -14.79 6.34
C TRP A 115 -7.04 -15.15 7.27
N GLN A 116 -7.30 -15.61 8.50
CA GLN A 116 -6.26 -15.97 9.48
C GLN A 116 -5.53 -17.26 9.11
N GLN A 117 -6.16 -18.10 8.29
CA GLN A 117 -5.63 -19.40 7.87
C GLN A 117 -4.95 -19.33 6.49
N ALA A 118 -4.84 -18.14 5.90
CA ALA A 118 -4.24 -17.97 4.58
C ALA A 118 -2.76 -18.38 4.57
N THR A 119 -2.44 -19.43 3.82
CA THR A 119 -1.06 -19.87 3.58
C THR A 119 -0.45 -19.13 2.41
N ASP A 120 -1.24 -18.94 1.35
CA ASP A 120 -0.87 -18.38 0.06
C ASP A 120 -1.74 -17.17 -0.28
N ASP A 121 -1.27 -16.37 -1.25
CA ASP A 121 -1.96 -15.17 -1.70
C ASP A 121 -3.40 -15.46 -2.14
N MET A 122 -4.32 -14.65 -1.62
CA MET A 122 -5.74 -14.70 -1.92
C MET A 122 -6.17 -13.46 -2.73
N ASN A 123 -7.35 -13.55 -3.34
CA ASN A 123 -8.02 -12.42 -3.98
C ASN A 123 -9.42 -12.30 -3.38
N LEU A 124 -9.49 -12.09 -2.07
CA LEU A 124 -10.74 -11.87 -1.36
C LEU A 124 -11.40 -10.58 -1.84
N THR A 125 -12.72 -10.53 -1.74
CA THR A 125 -13.53 -9.35 -1.99
C THR A 125 -14.56 -9.22 -0.89
N PHE A 126 -15.09 -8.02 -0.71
CA PHE A 126 -16.21 -7.76 0.19
C PHE A 126 -17.25 -6.91 -0.54
N LYS A 127 -18.47 -6.88 0.01
CA LYS A 127 -19.58 -6.13 -0.58
C LYS A 127 -19.21 -4.66 -0.80
N ASN A 128 -19.53 -4.13 -1.98
CA ASN A 128 -19.32 -2.73 -2.38
C ASN A 128 -17.85 -2.27 -2.41
N MET A 129 -16.86 -3.19 -2.40
CA MET A 129 -15.43 -2.84 -2.39
C MET A 129 -15.03 -1.85 -3.48
N VAL A 130 -15.51 -2.03 -4.72
CA VAL A 130 -15.21 -1.10 -5.83
C VAL A 130 -15.89 0.25 -5.64
N GLU A 131 -17.15 0.24 -5.21
CA GLU A 131 -17.95 1.46 -5.00
C GLU A 131 -17.37 2.30 -3.85
N ASP A 132 -17.00 1.67 -2.74
CA ASP A 132 -16.35 2.33 -1.62
C ASP A 132 -14.96 2.87 -2.03
N PHE A 133 -14.17 2.11 -2.79
CA PHE A 133 -12.88 2.59 -3.31
C PHE A 133 -13.02 3.83 -4.20
N GLN A 134 -14.06 3.88 -5.03
CA GLN A 134 -14.38 5.04 -5.85
C GLN A 134 -14.91 6.22 -5.01
N ARG A 135 -15.76 5.95 -4.02
CA ARG A 135 -16.28 6.98 -3.10
C ARG A 135 -15.15 7.64 -2.32
N PHE A 136 -14.17 6.86 -1.86
CA PHE A 136 -13.03 7.34 -1.08
C PHE A 136 -11.95 8.08 -1.88
N GLN A 137 -12.11 8.19 -3.21
CA GLN A 137 -11.31 9.14 -3.99
C GLN A 137 -11.52 10.58 -3.49
N ASP A 138 -12.72 10.89 -2.96
CA ASP A 138 -12.98 12.11 -2.19
C ASP A 138 -12.67 11.87 -0.68
N PRO A 139 -11.65 12.56 -0.11
CA PRO A 139 -11.31 12.43 1.31
C PRO A 139 -12.44 12.82 2.25
N ILE A 140 -13.34 13.73 1.83
CA ILE A 140 -14.46 14.18 2.66
C ILE A 140 -15.41 13.02 2.92
N GLU A 141 -15.64 12.16 1.92
CA GLU A 141 -16.50 10.98 2.06
C GLU A 141 -15.87 9.91 2.97
N ALA A 142 -14.53 9.76 2.93
CA ALA A 142 -13.82 8.89 3.85
C ALA A 142 -13.96 9.38 5.31
N ASP A 143 -13.86 10.68 5.53
CA ASP A 143 -13.95 11.29 6.85
C ASP A 143 -15.37 11.25 7.44
N LYS A 144 -16.39 11.52 6.63
CA LYS A 144 -17.81 11.41 7.03
C LYS A 144 -18.11 10.00 7.56
N LEU A 145 -17.64 8.98 6.86
CA LEU A 145 -17.87 7.60 7.27
C LEU A 145 -17.19 7.30 8.61
N ALA A 146 -15.93 7.73 8.79
CA ALA A 146 -15.21 7.53 10.04
C ALA A 146 -15.86 8.26 11.22
N GLN A 147 -16.39 9.48 10.99
CA GLN A 147 -17.08 10.26 12.02
C GLN A 147 -18.35 9.54 12.51
N VAL A 148 -19.14 8.96 11.59
CA VAL A 148 -20.32 8.15 11.94
C VAL A 148 -19.92 6.93 12.77
N GLN A 149 -18.76 6.34 12.47
CA GLN A 149 -18.32 5.10 13.11
C GLN A 149 -17.62 5.29 14.47
N LYS A 150 -17.46 6.53 14.98
CA LYS A 150 -16.75 6.86 16.23
C LYS A 150 -15.35 6.20 16.37
N ASN A 151 -14.74 5.76 15.28
CA ASN A 151 -13.47 5.03 15.26
C ASN A 151 -12.24 5.96 15.37
N LEU A 152 -12.37 7.09 16.05
CA LEU A 152 -11.28 8.05 16.19
C LEU A 152 -10.48 7.76 17.46
N ASP A 153 -9.66 6.72 17.38
CA ASP A 153 -8.32 6.88 17.94
C ASP A 153 -7.63 7.92 17.06
N GLU A 154 -7.38 9.07 17.67
CA GLU A 154 -6.49 10.08 17.15
C GLU A 154 -5.26 9.37 16.56
N VAL A 155 -4.99 9.64 15.29
CA VAL A 155 -3.80 9.18 14.58
C VAL A 155 -2.58 9.90 15.19
N LYS A 156 -2.31 9.64 16.47
CA LYS A 156 -1.47 10.43 17.38
C LYS A 156 -0.01 10.06 17.25
N THR A 157 0.27 8.83 16.81
CA THR A 157 1.62 8.31 16.64
C THR A 157 1.74 7.65 15.27
N VAL A 158 1.80 8.47 14.22
CA VAL A 158 2.25 8.00 12.89
C VAL A 158 3.70 8.37 12.69
N MET A 159 4.52 7.37 12.43
CA MET A 159 5.90 7.61 12.03
C MET A 159 5.95 7.93 10.54
N HIS A 160 6.51 9.10 10.22
CA HIS A 160 6.84 9.47 8.85
C HIS A 160 8.25 8.99 8.53
N LYS A 161 8.40 8.23 7.45
CA LYS A 161 9.69 7.73 6.97
C LYS A 161 9.73 7.75 5.46
N ASN A 162 10.92 7.68 4.87
CA ASN A 162 11.05 7.25 3.47
C ASN A 162 11.04 5.72 3.39
N ILE A 163 10.60 5.17 2.26
CA ILE A 163 10.70 3.71 2.04
C ILE A 163 12.14 3.19 2.17
N GLU A 164 13.14 4.01 1.88
CA GLU A 164 14.56 3.64 2.05
C GLU A 164 14.96 3.50 3.53
N GLU A 165 14.30 4.21 4.44
CA GLU A 165 14.59 4.16 5.88
C GLU A 165 14.04 2.91 6.57
N ILE A 166 13.10 2.21 5.94
CA ILE A 166 12.59 0.91 6.44
C ILE A 166 13.37 -0.28 5.87
N LEU A 167 14.36 -0.03 5.00
CA LEU A 167 15.23 -1.06 4.46
C LEU A 167 16.33 -1.43 5.45
N LYS A 168 16.81 -2.69 5.39
CA LYS A 168 17.95 -3.10 6.21
C LYS A 168 19.24 -2.47 5.66
N ARG A 169 20.23 -2.30 6.54
CA ARG A 169 21.55 -1.78 6.15
C ARG A 169 22.15 -2.62 5.01
N GLY A 170 22.45 -1.98 3.88
CA GLY A 170 22.99 -2.63 2.69
C GLY A 170 21.93 -3.19 1.72
N GLU A 171 20.64 -3.10 2.04
CA GLU A 171 19.56 -3.37 1.09
C GLU A 171 19.21 -2.11 0.30
N THR A 172 18.85 -2.28 -0.97
CA THR A 172 18.30 -1.24 -1.83
C THR A 172 16.97 -1.69 -2.40
N ILE A 173 16.08 -0.76 -2.75
CA ILE A 173 14.82 -1.08 -3.44
C ILE A 173 15.11 -1.89 -4.71
N ASP A 174 16.13 -1.51 -5.48
CA ASP A 174 16.58 -2.21 -6.70
C ASP A 174 16.93 -3.68 -6.44
N SER A 175 17.59 -3.97 -5.31
CA SER A 175 17.93 -5.34 -4.90
C SER A 175 16.73 -6.15 -4.41
N LEU A 176 15.75 -5.50 -3.77
CA LEU A 176 14.54 -6.17 -3.29
C LEU A 176 13.58 -6.48 -4.43
N MET A 177 13.41 -5.55 -5.37
CA MET A 177 12.61 -5.77 -6.58
C MET A 177 13.16 -6.92 -7.43
N ALA A 178 14.49 -7.07 -7.52
CA ALA A 178 15.12 -8.16 -8.26
C ALA A 178 14.91 -9.55 -7.62
N LYS A 179 14.55 -9.61 -6.33
CA LYS A 179 14.31 -10.85 -5.57
C LYS A 179 12.82 -11.11 -5.33
N SER A 180 11.96 -10.13 -5.62
CA SER A 180 10.53 -10.22 -5.33
C SER A 180 9.81 -11.04 -6.38
N GLU A 181 8.85 -11.85 -5.93
CA GLU A 181 7.93 -12.57 -6.80
C GLU A 181 6.74 -11.69 -7.24
N ASP A 182 6.58 -10.49 -6.65
CA ASP A 182 5.50 -9.55 -7.00
C ASP A 182 5.76 -8.80 -8.30
N LEU A 183 6.98 -8.86 -8.84
CA LEU A 183 7.43 -8.08 -9.99
C LEU A 183 7.88 -8.99 -11.14
N SER A 184 7.32 -8.72 -12.32
CA SER A 184 7.79 -9.33 -13.56
C SER A 184 9.15 -8.75 -13.97
N GLY A 185 9.94 -9.52 -14.72
CA GLY A 185 11.22 -9.05 -15.26
C GLY A 185 11.07 -7.79 -16.12
N MET A 186 9.93 -7.63 -16.80
CA MET A 186 9.58 -6.43 -17.57
C MET A 186 9.43 -5.21 -16.66
N SER A 187 8.71 -5.33 -15.54
CA SER A 187 8.52 -4.24 -14.58
C SER A 187 9.82 -3.82 -13.91
N VAL A 188 10.68 -4.78 -13.56
CA VAL A 188 12.02 -4.51 -13.03
C VAL A 188 12.86 -3.75 -14.06
N ALA A 189 12.86 -4.19 -15.33
CA ALA A 189 13.59 -3.51 -16.40
C ALA A 189 13.04 -2.10 -16.65
N PHE A 190 11.72 -1.92 -16.65
CA PHE A 190 11.06 -0.63 -16.81
C PHE A 190 11.46 0.33 -15.69
N TYR A 191 11.38 -0.09 -14.42
CA TYR A 191 11.76 0.75 -13.29
C TYR A 191 13.22 1.20 -13.39
N LYS A 192 14.14 0.28 -13.69
CA LYS A 192 15.56 0.58 -13.89
C LYS A 192 15.79 1.55 -15.05
N THR A 193 15.04 1.41 -16.13
CA THR A 193 15.15 2.27 -17.32
C THR A 193 14.62 3.67 -17.05
N ALA A 194 13.46 3.78 -16.40
CA ALA A 194 12.88 5.06 -15.99
C ALA A 194 13.84 5.83 -15.07
N LYS A 195 14.44 5.15 -14.10
CA LYS A 195 15.46 5.73 -13.21
C LYS A 195 16.70 6.21 -13.97
N LYS A 196 17.19 5.43 -14.95
CA LYS A 196 18.36 5.81 -15.76
C LYS A 196 18.08 6.97 -16.72
N ASN A 197 16.94 6.95 -17.42
CA ASN A 197 16.61 7.96 -18.42
C ASN A 197 16.48 9.36 -17.80
N ASN A 198 16.07 9.44 -16.54
CA ASN A 198 15.92 10.70 -15.83
C ASN A 198 17.19 11.12 -15.06
N GLN A 199 18.18 10.23 -14.92
CA GLN A 199 19.49 10.55 -14.35
C GLN A 199 20.40 11.37 -15.28
N CYS A 200 20.10 11.47 -16.57
CA CYS A 200 20.95 12.13 -17.57
C CYS A 200 20.77 13.66 -17.70
N CYS A 201 20.12 14.34 -16.74
CA CYS A 201 19.99 15.81 -16.74
C CYS A 201 20.46 16.48 -15.43
N SER A 202 21.45 15.90 -14.73
CA SER A 202 22.03 16.47 -13.50
C SER A 202 23.44 17.06 -13.69
N TYR A 203 23.84 17.41 -14.92
CA TYR A 203 25.08 18.15 -15.16
C TYR A 203 24.90 19.25 -16.21
N TYR A 204 24.93 20.49 -15.70
CA TYR A 204 25.04 21.80 -16.37
C TYR A 204 23.89 22.30 -17.24
#